data_AF-A0A351HD45-F1
#
_entry.id   AF-A0A351HD45-F1
#
_cell.length_a   1.000
_cell.length_b   1.000
_cell.length_c   1.000
_cell.angle_alpha   90.00
_cell.angle_beta   90.00
_cell.angle_gamma   90.00
#
_symmetry.space_group_name_H-M   'P 1'
#
loop_
_entity.id
_entity.type
_entity.pdbx_description
1 polymer ?
#
loop_
_entity_poly.entity_id
_entity_poly.type
_entity_poly.pdbx_seq_one_letter_code
_entity_poly.pdbx_strand_id
1 'polypeptide(L)'
;MSYIEKTLSSEESIYSIFKLHWMAWMRFVGWFILAIPTFGLTLLVASYEYLRLKSIEQAVTNKRIIFKKGIISRHSEEMRLSSVETVEIRQSIWGRIFGYATIAVTG
;
A
#
# COMPACT_ATOMS: atom_id res chain seq x y z
N MET A 1 9.60 -3.20 -13.39
CA MET A 1 9.09 -1.88 -13.83
C MET A 1 7.79 -1.62 -13.10
N SER A 2 7.79 -0.66 -12.18
CA SER A 2 6.58 -0.26 -11.42
C SER A 2 5.58 0.40 -12.36
N TYR A 3 4.29 0.31 -12.06
CA TYR A 3 3.26 0.94 -12.90
C TYR A 3 3.46 2.46 -13.00
N ILE A 4 3.93 3.07 -11.92
CA ILE A 4 4.20 4.51 -11.82
C ILE A 4 5.25 4.95 -12.86
N GLU A 5 6.29 4.14 -13.07
CA GLU A 5 7.36 4.44 -14.04
C GLU A 5 6.85 4.50 -15.49
N LYS A 6 5.76 3.79 -15.81
CA LYS A 6 5.21 3.71 -17.17
C LYS A 6 4.20 4.81 -17.50
N THR A 7 3.73 5.55 -16.50
CA THR A 7 2.66 6.55 -16.62
C THR A 7 3.15 7.98 -16.31
N LEU A 8 4.45 8.17 -16.08
CA LEU A 8 5.05 9.49 -15.89
C LEU A 8 5.05 10.25 -17.22
N SER A 9 4.63 11.52 -17.16
CA SER A 9 4.84 12.47 -18.25
C SER A 9 6.32 12.89 -18.30
N SER A 10 6.80 13.35 -19.45
CA SER A 10 8.22 13.67 -19.70
C SER A 10 8.85 14.69 -18.73
N GLU A 11 8.05 15.45 -17.97
CA GLU A 11 8.49 16.45 -16.98
C GLU A 11 8.12 16.08 -15.53
N GLU A 12 7.73 14.83 -15.28
CA GLU A 12 7.28 14.37 -13.97
C GLU A 12 8.37 13.53 -13.30
N SER A 13 8.73 13.90 -12.08
CA SER A 13 9.71 13.17 -11.27
C SER A 13 9.03 12.54 -10.07
N ILE A 14 9.32 11.26 -9.80
CA ILE A 14 8.90 10.60 -8.57
C ILE A 14 9.67 11.23 -7.40
N TYR A 15 8.95 11.85 -6.47
CA TYR A 15 9.57 12.43 -5.28
C TYR A 15 9.82 11.34 -4.23
N SER A 16 8.82 10.49 -3.97
CA SER A 16 8.96 9.37 -3.04
C SER A 16 8.03 8.21 -3.37
N ILE A 17 8.55 6.99 -3.22
CA ILE A 17 7.78 5.75 -3.31
C ILE A 17 7.60 5.21 -1.90
N PHE A 18 6.35 5.08 -1.48
CA PHE A 18 6.03 4.60 -0.14
C PHE A 18 5.85 3.09 -0.17
N LYS A 19 6.78 2.38 0.49
CA LYS A 19 6.64 0.94 0.73
C LYS A 19 5.72 0.70 1.91
N LEU A 20 4.96 -0.39 1.83
CA LEU A 20 4.17 -0.85 2.95
C LEU A 20 5.08 -1.19 4.14
N HIS A 21 4.67 -0.75 5.32
CA HIS A 21 5.35 -1.09 6.56
C HIS A 21 5.32 -2.62 6.79
N TRP A 22 6.37 -3.16 7.42
CA TRP A 22 6.49 -4.61 7.69
C TRP A 22 5.29 -5.17 8.46
N MET A 23 4.64 -4.34 9.27
CA MET A 23 3.47 -4.74 10.06
C MET A 23 2.28 -5.16 9.20
N ALA A 24 2.18 -4.68 7.95
CA ALA A 24 1.18 -5.17 7.02
C ALA A 24 1.41 -6.65 6.64
N TRP A 25 2.68 -7.10 6.63
CA TRP A 25 3.07 -8.48 6.37
C TRP A 25 2.81 -9.40 7.57
N MET A 26 2.61 -8.84 8.77
CA MET A 26 2.30 -9.63 9.97
C MET A 26 1.02 -10.46 9.80
N ARG A 27 0.02 -9.93 9.08
CA ARG A 27 -1.21 -10.67 8.76
C ARG A 27 -0.94 -11.91 7.91
N PHE A 28 -0.05 -11.78 6.92
CA PHE A 28 0.39 -12.89 6.08
C PHE A 28 1.11 -13.97 6.92
N VAL A 29 2.03 -13.55 7.79
CA VAL A 29 2.76 -14.45 8.70
C VAL A 29 1.78 -15.19 9.64
N GLY A 30 0.76 -14.50 10.15
CA GLY A 30 -0.28 -15.13 10.98
C GLY A 30 -1.01 -16.27 10.26
N TRP A 31 -1.46 -16.03 9.02
CA TRP A 31 -2.11 -17.07 8.21
C TRP A 31 -1.17 -18.23 7.87
N PHE A 32 0.11 -17.94 7.68
CA PHE A 32 1.13 -18.95 7.43
C PHE A 32 1.39 -19.84 8.66
N ILE A 33 1.47 -19.27 9.87
CA ILE A 33 1.63 -20.06 11.11
C ILE A 33 0.42 -20.96 11.35
N LEU A 34 -0.80 -20.45 11.09
CA LEU A 34 -2.03 -21.23 11.20
C LEU A 34 -2.12 -22.38 10.18
N ALA A 35 -1.27 -22.41 9.16
CA ALA A 35 -1.24 -23.52 8.20
C ALA A 35 -0.76 -24.82 8.83
N ILE A 36 0.10 -24.76 9.86
CA ILE A 36 0.64 -25.94 10.53
C ILE A 36 -0.47 -26.77 11.19
N PRO A 37 -1.31 -26.21 12.09
CA PRO A 37 -2.39 -26.97 12.71
C PRO A 37 -3.55 -27.29 11.75
N THR A 38 -3.74 -26.53 10.68
CA THR A 38 -4.84 -26.71 9.71
C THR A 38 -4.47 -27.60 8.53
N PHE A 39 -3.33 -28.32 8.59
CA PHE A 39 -2.82 -29.16 7.50
C PHE A 39 -2.73 -28.42 6.15
N GLY A 40 -2.34 -27.14 6.18
CA GLY A 40 -2.11 -26.33 4.99
C GLY A 40 -3.34 -25.65 4.40
N LEU A 41 -4.53 -25.80 4.98
CA LEU A 41 -5.76 -25.19 4.45
C LEU A 41 -5.65 -23.66 4.35
N THR A 42 -5.00 -23.01 5.33
CA THR A 42 -4.83 -21.55 5.33
C THR A 42 -3.74 -21.04 4.39
N LEU A 43 -2.96 -21.92 3.73
CA LEU A 43 -1.93 -21.50 2.78
C LEU A 43 -2.52 -20.74 1.59
N LEU A 44 -3.73 -21.11 1.15
CA LEU A 44 -4.41 -20.40 0.06
C LEU A 44 -4.72 -18.95 0.47
N VAL A 45 -5.17 -18.74 1.71
CA VAL A 45 -5.46 -17.41 2.26
C VAL A 45 -4.17 -16.61 2.43
N ALA A 46 -3.10 -17.25 2.93
CA ALA A 46 -1.79 -16.61 3.06
C ALA A 46 -1.26 -16.17 1.69
N SER A 47 -1.31 -17.04 0.68
CA SER A 47 -0.89 -16.72 -0.68
C SER A 47 -1.67 -15.55 -1.27
N TYR A 48 -3.00 -15.53 -1.06
CA TYR A 48 -3.84 -14.42 -1.49
C TYR A 48 -3.44 -13.09 -0.82
N GLU A 49 -3.25 -13.07 0.51
CA GLU A 49 -2.82 -11.85 1.21
C GLU A 49 -1.43 -11.38 0.77
N TYR A 50 -0.49 -12.30 0.52
CA TYR A 50 0.82 -11.95 -0.02
C TYR A 50 0.70 -11.25 -1.38
N LEU A 51 -0.09 -11.81 -2.30
CA LEU A 51 -0.33 -11.19 -3.61
C LEU A 51 -1.03 -9.84 -3.45
N ARG A 52 -2.02 -9.74 -2.56
CA ARG A 52 -2.76 -8.50 -2.30
C ARG A 52 -1.85 -7.38 -1.82
N LEU A 53 -0.96 -7.65 -0.86
CA LEU A 53 -0.02 -6.66 -0.32
C LEU A 53 1.01 -6.25 -1.38
N LYS A 54 1.49 -7.20 -2.19
CA LYS A 54 2.44 -6.92 -3.28
C LYS A 54 1.84 -6.08 -4.40
N SER A 55 0.52 -6.17 -4.59
CA SER A 55 -0.21 -5.38 -5.59
C SER A 55 -0.49 -3.93 -5.17
N ILE A 56 -0.16 -3.54 -3.93
CA ILE A 56 -0.31 -2.15 -3.48
C ILE A 56 0.92 -1.35 -3.87
N GLU A 57 0.72 -0.27 -4.62
CA GLU A 57 1.76 0.67 -5.02
C GLU A 57 1.30 2.08 -4.62
N GLN A 58 2.19 2.83 -3.95
CA GLN A 58 1.91 4.18 -3.46
C GLN A 58 3.10 5.08 -3.77
N ALA A 59 2.85 6.21 -4.43
CA ALA A 59 3.90 7.17 -4.72
C ALA A 59 3.37 8.60 -4.73
N VAL A 60 4.28 9.51 -4.44
CA VAL A 60 4.07 10.95 -4.59
C VAL A 60 5.05 11.46 -5.62
N THR A 61 4.53 12.11 -6.64
CA THR A 61 5.31 12.83 -7.66
C THR A 61 5.32 14.32 -7.34
N ASN A 62 5.99 15.12 -8.17
CA ASN A 62 5.97 16.57 -8.09
C ASN A 62 4.60 17.19 -8.46
N LYS A 63 3.68 16.43 -9.07
CA LYS A 63 2.39 16.94 -9.59
C LYS A 63 1.19 16.23 -8.97
N ARG A 64 1.31 14.96 -8.57
CA ARG A 64 0.19 14.15 -8.08
C ARG A 64 0.59 13.08 -7.08
N ILE A 65 -0.41 12.62 -6.33
CA ILE A 65 -0.36 11.46 -5.45
C ILE A 65 -1.02 10.30 -6.18
N ILE A 66 -0.39 9.14 -6.18
CA ILE A 66 -0.85 7.93 -6.86
C ILE A 66 -1.00 6.81 -5.83
N PHE A 67 -2.20 6.23 -5.76
CA PHE A 67 -2.52 5.08 -4.94
C PHE A 67 -3.14 3.98 -5.80
N LYS A 68 -2.43 2.86 -5.93
CA LYS A 68 -2.88 1.70 -6.70
C LYS A 68 -3.04 0.48 -5.81
N LYS A 69 -4.12 -0.26 -5.99
CA LYS A 69 -4.41 -1.52 -5.30
C LYS A 69 -5.05 -2.55 -6.25
N GLY A 70 -4.92 -3.83 -5.89
CA GLY A 70 -5.66 -4.93 -6.51
C GLY A 70 -4.83 -5.84 -7.41
N ILE A 71 -5.16 -7.13 -7.39
CA ILE A 71 -4.38 -8.21 -8.02
C ILE A 71 -4.80 -8.40 -9.48
N ILE A 72 -6.07 -8.74 -9.69
CA ILE A 72 -6.68 -8.99 -11.01
C ILE A 72 -7.38 -7.71 -11.48
N SER A 73 -8.41 -7.29 -10.74
CA SER A 73 -8.99 -5.96 -10.88
C SER A 73 -8.06 -4.95 -10.21
N ARG A 74 -7.60 -3.96 -10.97
CA ARG A 74 -6.67 -2.93 -10.50
C ARG A 74 -7.46 -1.62 -10.37
N HIS A 75 -7.42 -1.04 -9.18
CA HIS A 75 -7.98 0.26 -8.90
C HIS A 75 -6.83 1.24 -8.70
N SER A 76 -6.81 2.33 -9.46
CA SER A 76 -5.80 3.39 -9.36
C SER A 76 -6.52 4.70 -9.05
N GLU A 77 -6.14 5.33 -7.96
CA GLU A 77 -6.62 6.65 -7.54
C GLU A 77 -5.47 7.63 -7.71
N GLU A 78 -5.71 8.70 -8.46
CA GLU A 78 -4.73 9.74 -8.72
C GLU A 78 -5.33 11.09 -8.34
N MET A 79 -4.60 11.87 -7.53
CA MET A 79 -5.03 13.18 -7.07
C MET A 79 -3.91 14.19 -7.31
N ARG A 80 -4.21 15.30 -7.97
CA ARG A 80 -3.23 16.39 -8.14
C ARG A 80 -2.88 16.98 -6.78
N LEU A 81 -1.61 17.31 -6.58
CA LEU A 81 -1.16 17.97 -5.34
C LEU A 81 -1.86 19.32 -5.11
N SER A 82 -2.19 20.04 -6.19
CA SER A 82 -2.94 21.29 -6.14
C SER A 82 -4.39 21.13 -5.67
N SER A 83 -4.93 19.92 -5.74
CA SER A 83 -6.31 19.60 -5.35
C SER A 83 -6.39 19.06 -3.93
N VAL A 84 -5.26 18.92 -3.22
CA VAL A 84 -5.28 18.42 -1.84
C VAL A 84 -5.76 19.54 -0.92
N GLU A 85 -6.90 19.33 -0.28
CA GLU A 85 -7.46 20.27 0.70
C GLU A 85 -7.02 19.93 2.11
N THR A 86 -7.07 18.64 2.48
CA THR A 86 -6.80 18.18 3.85
C THR A 86 -5.92 16.94 3.84
N VAL A 87 -4.91 16.95 4.72
CA VAL A 87 -4.06 15.78 5.01
C VAL A 87 -4.25 15.41 6.48
N GLU A 88 -4.86 14.26 6.72
CA GLU A 88 -5.08 13.73 8.06
C GLU A 88 -4.07 12.60 8.36
N ILE A 89 -3.38 12.70 9.49
CA ILE A 89 -2.46 11.66 9.96
C ILE A 89 -3.09 10.95 11.15
N ARG A 90 -3.51 9.71 10.93
CA ARG A 90 -4.10 8.85 11.95
C ARG A 90 -3.06 7.88 12.49
N GLN A 91 -2.59 8.11 13.71
CA GLN A 91 -1.65 7.24 14.39
C GLN A 91 -2.29 6.62 15.64
N SER A 92 -2.47 5.30 15.63
CA SER A 92 -2.98 4.57 16.79
C SER A 92 -1.90 4.39 17.87
N ILE A 93 -2.29 3.92 19.06
CA ILE A 93 -1.35 3.55 20.12
C ILE A 93 -0.31 2.54 19.61
N TRP A 94 -0.78 1.51 18.89
CA TRP A 94 0.10 0.56 18.21
C TRP A 94 0.98 1.22 17.14
N GLY A 95 0.43 2.18 16.39
CA GLY A 95 1.19 2.98 15.44
C GLY A 95 2.32 3.79 16.07
N ARG A 96 2.16 4.26 17.31
CA ARG A 96 3.23 4.95 18.06
C ARG A 96 4.33 3.98 18.49
N ILE A 97 3.94 2.81 19.01
CA ILE A 97 4.88 1.79 19.48
C ILE A 97 5.71 1.22 18.32
N PHE A 98 5.06 0.91 17.20
CA PHE A 98 5.68 0.26 16.05
C PHE A 98 6.10 1.23 14.93
N GLY A 99 5.92 2.54 15.11
CA GLY A 99 6.40 3.55 14.17
C GLY A 99 5.65 3.62 12.84
N TYR A 100 4.35 3.32 12.80
CA TYR A 100 3.53 3.46 11.59
C TYR A 100 2.32 4.38 11.81
N ALA A 101 1.86 5.03 10.74
CA ALA A 101 0.65 5.84 10.73
C ALA A 101 -0.10 5.65 9.42
N THR A 102 -1.39 5.97 9.42
CA THR A 102 -2.21 6.03 8.21
C THR A 102 -2.39 7.48 7.81
N ILE A 103 -2.03 7.80 6.56
CA ILE A 103 -2.23 9.14 5.99
C ILE A 103 -3.48 9.07 5.12
N ALA A 104 -4.47 9.88 5.44
CA ALA A 104 -5.67 10.08 4.62
C ALA A 104 -5.58 11.44 3.96
N VAL A 105 -5.69 11.46 2.64
CA VAL A 105 -5.65 12.69 1.84
C VAL A 105 -7.04 12.90 1.25
N THR A 106 -7.55 14.12 1.37
CA THR A 106 -8.85 14.53 0.83
C THR A 106 -8.66 15.82 0.05
N GLY A 107 -9.45 15.98 -1.00
CA GLY A 107 -9.39 17.09 -1.94
C GLY A 107 -10.76 17.40 -2.51
#